data_AF-A0A2U0TYZ3-F1
#
_entry.id   AF-A0A2U0TYZ3-F1
#
_cell.length_a   1.000
_cell.length_b   1.000
_cell.length_c   1.000
_cell.angle_alpha   90.00
_cell.angle_beta   90.00
_cell.angle_gamma   90.00
#
_symmetry.space_group_name_H-M   'P 1'
#
loop_
_entity.id
_entity.type
_entity.pdbx_description
1 polymer ?
#
loop_
_entity_poly.entity_id
_entity_poly.type
_entity_poly.pdbx_seq_one_letter_code
_entity_poly.pdbx_strand_id
1 'polypeptide(L)'
;MQIIIVTSPDCKAGEARIIEEMLQQGVDYAHLRKPKYTAGQMRELIASISARWHDRLVLHDHFELTKEFQIGGLHLNGRHPTPCPGFKGRLSRSCHSLQEVEEHKDGMRYVFLSPIFDYCCPVKLKRA
;
A
#
# COMPACT_ATOMS: atom_id res chain seq x y z
N MET A 1 -13.87 10.80 -7.55
CA MET A 1 -12.76 11.02 -6.59
C MET A 1 -12.51 9.70 -5.89
N GLN A 2 -11.26 9.26 -5.72
CA GLN A 2 -10.95 8.05 -4.93
C GLN A 2 -10.33 8.43 -3.60
N ILE A 3 -10.76 7.78 -2.52
CA ILE A 3 -10.22 7.95 -1.16
C ILE A 3 -9.37 6.72 -0.84
N ILE A 4 -8.08 6.97 -0.60
CA ILE A 4 -7.11 5.92 -0.29
C ILE A 4 -6.51 6.21 1.08
N ILE A 5 -6.51 5.21 1.95
CA ILE A 5 -5.82 5.29 3.25
C ILE A 5 -4.51 4.52 3.18
N VAL A 6 -3.49 5.03 3.87
CA VAL A 6 -2.20 4.33 4.05
C VAL A 6 -1.99 4.12 5.53
N THR A 7 -1.77 2.87 5.94
CA THR A 7 -1.53 2.55 7.35
C THR A 7 -0.23 3.19 7.84
N SER A 8 -0.20 3.51 9.13
CA SER A 8 1.03 3.88 9.83
C SER A 8 2.11 2.80 9.65
N PRO A 9 3.40 3.15 9.48
CA PRO A 9 4.48 2.16 9.42
C PRO A 9 4.62 1.33 10.70
N ASP A 10 4.31 1.92 11.86
CA ASP A 10 4.45 1.27 13.16
C ASP A 10 3.25 0.37 13.49
N CYS A 11 3.50 -0.68 14.28
CA CYS A 11 2.46 -1.57 14.79
C CYS A 11 1.48 -0.80 15.67
N LYS A 12 0.18 -0.96 15.42
CA LYS A 12 -0.89 -0.37 16.24
C LYS A 12 -1.91 -1.43 16.60
N ALA A 13 -2.28 -1.50 17.87
CA ALA A 13 -3.35 -2.37 18.34
C ALA A 13 -4.70 -1.96 17.71
N GLY A 14 -5.53 -2.94 17.37
CA GLY A 14 -6.86 -2.70 16.79
C GLY A 14 -6.86 -2.21 15.33
N GLU A 15 -5.72 -2.28 14.63
CA GLU A 15 -5.59 -1.73 13.28
C GLU A 15 -6.51 -2.41 12.26
N ALA A 16 -6.70 -3.73 12.33
CA ALA A 16 -7.65 -4.44 11.48
C ALA A 16 -9.05 -3.84 11.58
N ARG A 17 -9.54 -3.58 12.81
CA ARG A 17 -10.85 -2.97 13.05
C ARG A 17 -10.96 -1.58 12.44
N ILE A 18 -9.93 -0.75 12.61
CA ILE A 18 -9.90 0.61 12.04
C ILE A 18 -9.94 0.54 10.51
N ILE A 19 -9.18 -0.37 9.88
CA ILE A 19 -9.19 -0.55 8.43
C ILE A 19 -10.59 -0.95 7.95
N GLU A 20 -11.24 -1.90 8.62
CA GLU A 20 -12.60 -2.31 8.28
C GLU A 20 -13.63 -1.21 8.43
N GLU A 21 -13.60 -0.47 9.54
CA GLU A 21 -14.47 0.68 9.78
C GLU A 21 -14.31 1.70 8.65
N MET A 22 -13.07 2.01 8.25
CA MET A 22 -12.80 2.95 7.16
C MET A 22 -13.31 2.45 5.80
N LEU A 23 -13.10 1.18 5.47
CA LEU A 23 -13.60 0.57 4.23
C LEU A 23 -15.13 0.55 4.19
N GLN A 24 -15.76 0.32 5.33
CA GLN A 24 -17.22 0.38 5.48
C GLN A 24 -17.78 1.79 5.30
N GLN A 25 -17.03 2.83 5.71
CA GLN A 25 -17.40 4.24 5.53
C GLN A 25 -17.15 4.78 4.11
N GLY A 26 -16.70 3.93 3.18
CA GLY A 26 -16.58 4.28 1.76
C GLY A 26 -15.17 4.60 1.27
N VAL A 27 -14.12 4.32 2.07
CA VAL A 27 -12.74 4.33 1.56
C VAL A 27 -12.61 3.32 0.41
N ASP A 28 -11.97 3.74 -0.69
CA ASP A 28 -11.79 2.89 -1.87
C ASP A 28 -10.78 1.78 -1.63
N TYR A 29 -9.61 2.12 -1.10
CA TYR A 29 -8.49 1.21 -0.90
C TYR A 29 -7.72 1.48 0.39
N ALA A 30 -7.24 0.42 1.03
CA ALA A 30 -6.38 0.48 2.19
C ALA A 30 -4.99 -0.08 1.88
N HIS A 31 -3.98 0.79 1.90
CA HIS A 31 -2.58 0.39 1.73
C HIS A 31 -1.99 -0.06 3.05
N LEU A 32 -1.60 -1.33 3.12
CA LEU A 32 -0.91 -1.91 4.25
C LEU A 32 0.59 -1.68 4.11
N ARG A 33 1.06 -0.59 4.73
CA ARG A 33 2.48 -0.22 4.78
C ARG A 33 3.05 -0.56 6.15
N LYS A 34 3.69 -1.72 6.26
CA LYS A 34 4.33 -2.22 7.50
C LYS A 34 5.76 -2.72 7.23
N PRO A 35 6.74 -1.81 7.06
CA PRO A 35 8.09 -2.19 6.66
C PRO A 35 8.84 -3.05 7.70
N LYS A 36 8.37 -3.08 8.97
CA LYS A 36 8.96 -3.86 10.06
C LYS A 36 8.24 -5.19 10.31
N TYR A 37 7.11 -5.46 9.63
CA TYR A 37 6.38 -6.70 9.86
C TYR A 37 7.11 -7.87 9.21
N THR A 38 7.08 -9.02 9.87
CA THR A 38 7.36 -10.30 9.22
C THR A 38 6.17 -10.73 8.36
N ALA A 39 6.38 -11.69 7.45
CA ALA A 39 5.30 -12.28 6.66
C ALA A 39 4.20 -12.88 7.57
N GLY A 40 4.57 -13.44 8.73
CA GLY A 40 3.63 -13.93 9.74
C GLY A 40 2.75 -12.82 10.33
N GLN A 41 3.36 -11.72 10.76
CA GLN A 41 2.63 -10.57 11.31
C GLN A 41 1.72 -9.91 10.27
N MET A 42 2.16 -9.82 9.02
CA MET A 42 1.33 -9.31 7.94
C MET A 42 0.15 -10.25 7.63
N ARG A 43 0.40 -11.58 7.60
CA ARG A 43 -0.66 -12.60 7.46
C ARG A 43 -1.70 -12.47 8.57
N GLU A 44 -1.28 -12.32 9.83
CA GLU A 44 -2.18 -12.14 10.98
C GLU A 44 -3.04 -10.88 10.84
N LEU A 45 -2.46 -9.76 10.40
CA LEU A 45 -3.20 -8.53 10.15
C LEU A 45 -4.26 -8.72 9.06
N ILE A 46 -3.90 -9.32 7.93
CA ILE A 46 -4.83 -9.57 6.82
C ILE A 46 -5.93 -10.55 7.22
N ALA A 47 -5.59 -11.62 7.93
CA ALA A 47 -6.54 -12.63 8.41
C ALA A 47 -7.51 -12.07 9.45
N SER A 48 -7.12 -11.03 10.18
CA SER A 48 -7.98 -10.31 11.13
C SER A 48 -8.98 -9.36 10.44
N ILE A 49 -8.81 -9.10 9.14
CA ILE A 49 -9.73 -8.31 8.31
C ILE A 49 -10.65 -9.29 7.57
N SER A 50 -11.94 -9.02 7.53
CA SER A 50 -12.94 -9.82 6.82
C SER A 50 -12.56 -9.98 5.35
N ALA A 51 -12.63 -11.22 4.84
CA ALA A 51 -12.26 -11.58 3.47
C ALA A 51 -12.99 -10.76 2.39
N ARG A 52 -14.19 -10.25 2.69
CA ARG A 52 -14.97 -9.36 1.80
C ARG A 52 -14.26 -8.04 1.47
N TRP A 53 -13.23 -7.69 2.23
CA TRP A 53 -12.47 -6.46 2.07
C TRP A 53 -11.09 -6.69 1.47
N HIS A 54 -10.63 -7.94 1.31
CA HIS A 54 -9.28 -8.26 0.84
C HIS A 54 -9.02 -7.73 -0.58
N ASP A 55 -10.06 -7.70 -1.41
CA ASP A 55 -10.03 -7.11 -2.76
C ASP A 55 -9.85 -5.58 -2.74
N ARG A 56 -9.90 -4.92 -1.59
CA ARG A 56 -9.62 -3.48 -1.43
C ARG A 56 -8.32 -3.19 -0.70
N LEU A 57 -7.60 -4.24 -0.29
CA LEU A 57 -6.28 -4.12 0.35
C LEU A 57 -5.18 -3.99 -0.72
N VAL A 58 -4.18 -3.16 -0.40
CA VAL A 58 -2.98 -2.97 -1.24
C VAL A 58 -1.73 -3.22 -0.41
N LEU A 59 -0.92 -4.19 -0.81
CA LEU A 59 0.31 -4.53 -0.08
C LEU A 59 1.50 -3.72 -0.57
N HIS A 60 2.30 -3.20 0.36
CA HIS A 60 3.60 -2.56 0.05
C HIS A 60 4.79 -3.54 0.16
N ASP A 61 4.55 -4.71 0.74
CA ASP A 61 5.55 -5.72 1.08
C ASP A 61 4.87 -7.10 1.17
N HIS A 62 5.64 -8.19 1.36
CA HIS A 62 5.12 -9.55 1.53
C HIS A 62 4.13 -9.99 0.43
N PHE A 63 4.48 -9.74 -0.83
CA PHE A 63 3.60 -10.01 -1.98
C PHE A 63 3.27 -11.51 -2.14
N GLU A 64 4.06 -12.40 -1.56
CA GLU A 64 3.75 -13.83 -1.52
C GLU A 64 2.42 -14.15 -0.85
N LEU A 65 1.91 -13.27 0.02
CA LEU A 65 0.61 -13.43 0.68
C LEU A 65 -0.57 -13.31 -0.29
N THR A 66 -0.36 -12.83 -1.52
CA THR A 66 -1.41 -12.89 -2.57
C THR A 66 -1.72 -14.32 -3.03
N LYS A 67 -0.91 -15.32 -2.64
CA LYS A 67 -1.21 -16.74 -2.86
C LYS A 67 -2.22 -17.28 -1.85
N GLU A 68 -2.32 -16.65 -0.68
CA GLU A 68 -3.16 -17.08 0.44
C GLU A 68 -4.45 -16.26 0.51
N PHE A 69 -4.39 -14.98 0.15
CA PHE A 69 -5.51 -14.05 0.22
C PHE A 69 -5.82 -13.44 -1.15
N GLN A 70 -7.10 -13.12 -1.39
CA GLN A 70 -7.57 -12.44 -2.60
C GLN A 70 -7.25 -10.94 -2.54
N ILE A 71 -5.96 -10.61 -2.52
CA ILE A 71 -5.47 -9.22 -2.40
C ILE A 71 -5.74 -8.45 -3.68
N GLY A 72 -6.38 -7.29 -3.53
CA GLY A 72 -6.81 -6.47 -4.65
C GLY A 72 -5.74 -5.61 -5.33
N GLY A 73 -4.59 -5.39 -4.69
CA GLY A 73 -3.52 -4.60 -5.29
C GLY A 73 -2.15 -4.74 -4.64
N LEU A 74 -1.12 -4.33 -5.39
CA LEU A 74 0.27 -4.23 -4.94
C LEU A 74 0.79 -2.80 -5.17
N HIS A 75 1.58 -2.32 -4.22
CA HIS A 75 2.29 -1.05 -4.30
C HIS A 75 3.79 -1.31 -4.46
N LEU A 76 4.27 -1.14 -5.68
CA LEU A 76 5.65 -1.36 -6.08
C LEU A 76 6.54 -0.24 -5.53
N ASN A 77 7.72 -0.61 -5.02
CA ASN A 77 8.70 0.31 -4.45
C ASN A 77 10.13 -0.20 -4.71
N GLY A 78 11.15 0.53 -4.26
CA GLY A 78 12.55 0.14 -4.50
C GLY A 78 12.95 -1.25 -3.95
N ARG A 79 12.26 -1.76 -2.92
CA ARG A 79 12.49 -3.11 -2.38
C ARG A 79 11.75 -4.19 -3.18
N HIS A 80 10.59 -3.84 -3.74
CA HIS A 80 9.75 -4.72 -4.55
C HIS A 80 9.35 -4.02 -5.85
N PRO A 81 10.27 -3.92 -6.83
CA PRO A 81 10.05 -3.13 -8.04
C PRO A 81 9.08 -3.79 -9.02
N THR A 82 8.86 -5.10 -8.89
CA THR A 82 8.02 -5.90 -9.78
C THR A 82 6.93 -6.64 -9.00
N PRO A 83 5.73 -6.81 -9.57
CA PRO A 83 4.69 -7.62 -8.93
C PRO A 83 5.05 -9.10 -8.91
N CYS A 84 4.34 -9.89 -8.09
CA CYS A 84 4.47 -11.35 -8.15
C CYS A 84 4.07 -11.89 -9.53
N PRO A 85 4.74 -12.94 -10.04
CA PRO A 85 4.37 -13.59 -11.30
C PRO A 85 2.89 -14.00 -11.31
N GLY A 86 2.18 -13.63 -12.38
CA GLY A 86 0.77 -13.97 -12.55
C GLY A 86 -0.22 -13.12 -11.74
N PHE A 87 0.23 -12.09 -11.01
CA PHE A 87 -0.66 -11.16 -10.32
C PHE A 87 -1.47 -10.34 -11.33
N LYS A 88 -2.80 -10.39 -11.22
CA LYS A 88 -3.74 -9.68 -12.11
C LYS A 88 -4.49 -8.52 -11.43
N GLY A 89 -4.14 -8.20 -10.18
CA GLY A 89 -4.76 -7.10 -9.44
C GLY A 89 -4.19 -5.75 -9.84
N ARG A 90 -4.59 -4.70 -9.10
CA ARG A 90 -4.15 -3.32 -9.38
C ARG A 90 -2.71 -3.10 -8.95
N LEU A 91 -1.96 -2.37 -9.75
CA LEU A 91 -0.61 -1.94 -9.41
C LEU A 91 -0.59 -0.44 -9.10
N SER A 92 0.26 -0.05 -8.16
CA SER A 92 0.54 1.35 -7.86
C SER A 92 2.00 1.52 -7.49
N ARG A 93 2.49 2.76 -7.50
CA ARG A 93 3.88 3.09 -7.15
C ARG A 93 3.98 4.49 -6.55
N SER A 94 5.00 4.74 -5.75
CA SER A 94 5.38 6.10 -5.31
C SER A 94 6.40 6.70 -6.29
N CYS A 95 6.15 7.94 -6.69
CA CYS A 95 6.98 8.78 -7.54
C CYS A 95 7.35 10.05 -6.77
N HIS A 96 8.58 10.53 -6.98
CA HIS A 96 9.16 11.68 -6.30
C HIS A 96 9.45 12.86 -7.24
N SER A 97 9.16 12.71 -8.53
CA SER A 97 9.25 13.76 -9.53
C SER A 97 8.20 13.55 -10.62
N LEU A 98 7.89 14.61 -11.39
CA LEU A 98 7.03 14.48 -12.57
C LEU A 98 7.66 13.59 -13.65
N GLN A 99 9.00 13.53 -13.71
CA GLN A 99 9.72 12.62 -14.60
C GLN A 99 9.43 11.16 -14.25
N GLU A 100 9.54 10.79 -12.96
CA GLU A 100 9.20 9.43 -12.52
C GLU A 100 7.74 9.07 -12.78
N VAL A 101 6.83 10.05 -12.74
CA VAL A 101 5.43 9.84 -13.12
C VAL A 101 5.32 9.49 -14.60
N GLU A 102 5.98 10.24 -15.47
CA GLU A 102 5.96 9.97 -16.92
C GLU A 102 6.54 8.59 -17.24
N GLU A 103 7.63 8.21 -16.57
CA GLU A 103 8.33 6.94 -16.78
C GLU A 103 7.59 5.71 -16.22
N HIS A 104 6.73 5.88 -15.21
CA HIS A 104 6.15 4.76 -14.47
C HIS A 104 4.63 4.73 -14.41
N LYS A 105 3.91 5.74 -14.92
CA LYS A 105 2.44 5.74 -14.94
C LYS A 105 1.89 4.59 -15.80
N ASP A 106 2.59 4.20 -16.85
CA ASP A 106 2.15 3.17 -17.78
C ASP A 106 2.15 1.80 -17.09
N GLY A 107 0.99 1.13 -17.12
CA GLY A 107 0.77 -0.14 -16.43
C GLY A 107 0.43 -0.01 -14.93
N MET A 108 0.33 1.20 -14.38
CA MET A 108 -0.13 1.46 -13.01
C MET A 108 -1.58 1.93 -13.01
N ARG A 109 -2.35 1.53 -11.99
CA ARG A 109 -3.72 2.02 -11.77
C ARG A 109 -3.71 3.48 -11.29
N TYR A 110 -2.72 3.82 -10.46
CA TYR A 110 -2.40 5.17 -10.02
C TYR A 110 -0.96 5.20 -9.48
N VAL A 111 -0.42 6.41 -9.37
CA VAL A 111 0.86 6.66 -8.70
C VAL A 111 0.64 7.65 -7.55
N PHE A 112 1.43 7.54 -6.50
CA PHE A 112 1.53 8.55 -5.45
C PHE A 112 2.65 9.51 -5.81
N LEU A 113 2.33 10.80 -5.93
CA LEU A 113 3.37 11.83 -6.03
C LEU A 113 3.69 12.32 -4.61
N SER A 114 4.95 12.22 -4.19
CA SER A 114 5.37 12.65 -2.84
C SER A 114 6.82 13.13 -2.82
N PRO A 115 7.20 14.09 -1.96
CA PRO A 115 6.33 14.93 -1.14
C PRO A 115 5.62 15.99 -2.00
N ILE A 116 4.34 16.25 -1.72
CA ILE A 116 3.62 17.42 -2.26
C ILE A 116 3.83 18.64 -1.32
N PHE A 117 4.13 18.37 -0.06
CA PHE A 117 4.43 19.38 0.96
C PHE A 117 5.81 19.10 1.57
N ASP A 118 6.71 20.07 1.50
CA ASP A 118 8.09 19.93 1.97
C ASP A 118 8.24 19.81 3.50
N TYR A 119 7.15 20.03 4.25
CA TYR A 119 7.18 20.16 5.71
C TYR A 119 6.12 19.29 6.40
N CYS A 120 6.27 17.96 6.43
CA CYS A 120 5.90 17.13 7.59
C CYS A 120 6.18 15.63 7.37
N CYS A 121 6.92 15.04 8.32
CA CYS A 121 7.28 13.62 8.49
C CYS A 121 8.42 13.05 7.62
N PRO A 122 9.27 12.16 8.18
CA PRO A 122 10.70 12.10 7.86
C PRO A 122 10.97 11.47 6.49
N VAL A 123 11.16 12.33 5.50
CA VAL A 123 12.16 12.14 4.45
C VAL A 123 13.22 13.22 4.72
N LYS A 124 14.43 12.80 5.08
CA LYS A 124 15.51 13.72 5.50
C LYS A 124 15.99 14.54 4.30
N LEU A 125 15.82 15.85 4.32
CA LEU A 125 16.40 16.78 3.34
C LEU A 125 17.61 17.49 3.95
N LYS A 126 18.79 17.36 3.33
CA LYS A 126 19.93 18.25 3.56
C LYS A 126 19.88 19.37 2.50
N ARG A 127 20.00 20.62 2.96
CA ARG A 127 20.12 21.80 2.12
C ARG A 127 21.48 21.82 1.39
N ALA A 128 21.45 22.19 0.12
CA ALA A 128 22.53 22.93 -0.53
C ALA A 128 22.05 24.38 -0.68
#